data_AF-A0A7Y7WVB3-F1
#
_entry.id   AF-A0A7Y7WVB3-F1
#
_cell.length_a   1.000
_cell.length_b   1.000
_cell.length_c   1.000
_cell.angle_alpha   90.00
_cell.angle_beta   90.00
_cell.angle_gamma   90.00
#
_symmetry.space_group_name_H-M   'P 1'
#
loop_
_entity.id
_entity.type
_entity.pdbx_description
1 polymer ?
#
loop_
_entity_poly.entity_id
_entity_poly.type
_entity_poly.pdbx_seq_one_letter_code
_entity_poly.pdbx_strand_id
1 'polypeptide(L)'
;MFKVTPNPPAISNIESIDPRIADRALSYYNLGPDVGSKPPPVTMLRDHLNEPKTQEDTLVNVYSILQSAAATAYENADNQIGSNRKVAMGVVHLIELAQLKMDSVLDGQAVSVNG
;
A
#
# COMPACT_ATOMS: atom_id res chain seq x y z
N MET A 1 7.75 43.40 10.21
CA MET A 1 8.32 42.48 9.21
C MET A 1 7.29 42.30 8.10
N PHE A 2 7.52 42.90 6.93
CA PHE A 2 6.61 42.75 5.80
C PHE A 2 6.81 41.35 5.21
N LYS A 3 5.76 40.52 5.26
CA LYS A 3 5.72 39.29 4.47
C LYS A 3 5.69 39.74 3.02
N VAL A 4 6.84 39.65 2.33
CA VAL A 4 6.90 39.75 0.88
C VAL A 4 6.18 38.52 0.37
N THR A 5 4.86 38.62 0.24
CA THR A 5 4.06 37.62 -0.47
C THR A 5 4.33 37.89 -1.94
N PRO A 6 4.96 36.95 -2.68
CA PRO A 6 5.15 37.13 -4.11
C PRO A 6 3.78 37.35 -4.75
N ASN A 7 3.68 38.33 -5.65
CA ASN A 7 2.51 38.45 -6.49
C ASN A 7 2.36 37.15 -7.30
N PRO A 8 1.16 36.55 -7.36
CA PRO A 8 0.94 35.36 -8.15
C PRO A 8 1.31 35.65 -9.62
N PRO A 9 1.84 34.65 -10.35
CA PRO A 9 2.25 34.85 -11.73
C PRO A 9 1.08 35.37 -12.58
N ALA A 10 1.34 36.38 -13.39
CA ALA A 10 0.34 37.13 -14.18
C ALA A 10 -0.31 36.32 -15.34
N ILE A 11 -0.08 35.01 -15.39
CA ILE A 11 -0.69 34.13 -16.39
C ILE A 11 -2.01 33.62 -15.84
N SER A 12 -3.03 34.43 -16.02
CA SER A 12 -4.43 33.99 -16.13
C SER A 12 -4.65 33.24 -17.45
N ASN A 13 -3.75 32.32 -17.83
CA ASN A 13 -4.13 31.26 -18.76
C ASN A 13 -4.88 30.21 -17.93
N ILE A 14 -6.04 30.62 -17.40
CA ILE A 14 -7.17 29.72 -17.41
C ILE A 14 -7.42 29.55 -18.91
N GLU A 15 -6.65 28.68 -19.57
CA GLU A 15 -7.13 28.05 -20.79
C GLU A 15 -8.51 27.58 -20.39
N SER A 16 -9.53 28.24 -20.93
CA SER A 16 -10.92 27.89 -20.75
C SER A 16 -10.96 26.38 -20.90
N ILE A 17 -11.09 25.66 -19.78
CA ILE A 17 -11.00 24.20 -19.77
C ILE A 17 -11.99 23.78 -20.84
N ASP A 18 -11.48 23.17 -21.92
CA ASP A 18 -12.34 22.83 -23.04
C ASP A 18 -13.49 22.03 -22.44
N PRO A 19 -14.75 22.47 -22.58
CA PRO A 19 -15.88 21.79 -21.99
C PRO A 19 -15.92 20.32 -22.42
N ARG A 20 -15.34 19.97 -23.58
CA ARG A 20 -15.18 18.58 -24.03
C ARG A 20 -14.15 17.80 -23.22
N ILE A 21 -13.09 18.43 -22.73
CA ILE A 21 -12.10 17.82 -21.84
C ILE A 21 -12.71 17.65 -20.44
N ALA A 22 -13.42 18.67 -19.95
CA ALA A 22 -14.15 18.58 -18.69
C ALA A 22 -15.23 17.48 -18.74
N ASP A 23 -16.03 17.44 -19.81
CA ASP A 23 -17.06 16.41 -20.03
C ASP A 23 -16.44 15.03 -20.16
N ARG A 24 -15.31 14.90 -20.87
CA ARG A 24 -14.57 13.64 -20.95
C ARG A 24 -14.12 13.20 -19.55
N ALA A 25 -13.50 14.08 -18.77
CA ALA A 25 -13.04 13.78 -17.42
C ALA A 25 -14.22 13.40 -16.49
N LEU A 26 -15.33 14.12 -16.56
CA LEU A 26 -16.54 13.82 -15.78
C LEU A 26 -17.20 12.51 -16.21
N SER A 27 -17.19 12.20 -17.51
CA SER A 27 -17.74 10.95 -18.04
C SER A 27 -16.96 9.71 -17.59
N TYR A 28 -15.64 9.81 -17.41
CA TYR A 28 -14.81 8.73 -16.83
C TYR A 28 -15.29 8.31 -15.44
N TYR A 29 -15.89 9.22 -14.68
CA TYR A 29 -16.44 8.98 -13.35
C TYR A 29 -17.97 8.95 -13.31
N ASN A 30 -18.64 8.99 -14.47
CA ASN A 30 -20.11 9.09 -14.59
C ASN A 30 -20.73 10.29 -13.85
N LEU A 31 -20.03 11.43 -13.81
CA LEU A 31 -20.45 12.66 -13.12
C LEU A 31 -21.07 13.72 -14.05
N GLY A 32 -21.43 13.34 -15.28
CA GLY A 32 -21.96 14.27 -16.28
C GLY A 32 -23.44 14.66 -16.06
N PRO A 33 -23.92 15.73 -16.71
CA PRO A 33 -25.31 16.20 -16.54
C PRO A 33 -26.38 15.32 -17.23
N ASP A 34 -25.98 14.40 -18.12
CA ASP A 34 -26.88 13.49 -18.85
C ASP A 34 -26.96 12.08 -18.22
N VAL A 35 -26.71 11.97 -16.91
CA VAL A 35 -26.76 10.69 -16.19
C VAL A 35 -28.21 10.44 -15.74
N GLY A 36 -29.12 10.44 -16.71
CA GLY A 36 -30.45 9.88 -16.60
C GLY A 36 -30.43 8.40 -16.98
N SER A 37 -30.55 7.52 -15.99
CA SER A 37 -30.99 6.12 -16.16
C SER A 37 -30.09 5.18 -16.99
N LYS A 38 -28.77 5.17 -16.76
CA LYS A 38 -27.99 3.95 -17.01
C LYS A 38 -27.66 3.32 -15.66
N PRO A 39 -28.11 2.08 -15.37
CA PRO A 39 -27.68 1.41 -14.15
C PRO A 39 -26.15 1.39 -14.17
N PRO A 40 -25.49 1.78 -13.06
CA PRO A 40 -24.05 1.71 -12.98
C PRO A 40 -23.65 0.29 -13.39
N PRO A 41 -22.60 0.10 -14.21
CA PRO A 41 -22.04 -1.23 -14.35
C PRO A 41 -21.70 -1.68 -12.93
N VAL A 42 -22.49 -2.61 -12.41
CA VAL A 42 -22.39 -3.21 -11.06
C VAL A 42 -21.04 -3.89 -10.86
N THR A 43 -20.24 -3.94 -11.91
CA THR A 43 -18.83 -4.33 -11.98
C THR A 43 -17.88 -3.30 -11.37
N MET A 44 -18.11 -1.98 -11.54
CA MET A 44 -17.15 -0.95 -11.10
C MET A 44 -17.23 -0.66 -9.59
N LEU A 45 -18.43 -0.71 -9.00
CA LEU A 45 -18.59 -0.61 -7.54
C LEU A 45 -18.14 -1.88 -6.81
N ARG A 46 -18.05 -3.03 -7.51
CA ARG A 46 -17.44 -4.25 -6.97
C ARG A 46 -15.92 -4.26 -7.12
N ASP A 47 -15.36 -3.61 -8.13
CA ASP A 47 -13.91 -3.45 -8.28
C ASP A 47 -13.32 -2.46 -7.27
N HIS A 48 -14.08 -1.42 -6.86
CA HIS A 48 -13.61 -0.47 -5.85
C HIS A 48 -13.93 -0.86 -4.39
N LEU A 49 -14.84 -1.82 -4.15
CA LEU A 49 -15.01 -2.40 -2.80
C LEU A 49 -14.05 -3.55 -2.53
N ASN A 50 -13.51 -4.14 -3.59
CA ASN A 50 -12.31 -4.96 -3.52
C ASN A 50 -11.09 -4.06 -3.75
N GLU A 51 -10.95 -2.99 -2.95
CA GLU A 51 -9.61 -2.52 -2.64
C GLU A 51 -8.85 -3.79 -2.22
N PRO A 52 -7.77 -4.18 -2.93
CA PRO A 52 -6.98 -5.30 -2.44
C PRO A 52 -6.63 -4.89 -1.03
N LYS A 53 -7.07 -5.64 -0.02
CA LYS A 53 -6.56 -5.49 1.34
C LYS A 53 -5.05 -5.40 1.18
N THR A 54 -4.52 -4.19 1.37
CA THR A 54 -3.41 -3.67 0.56
C THR A 54 -2.26 -4.64 0.66
N GLN A 55 -1.54 -4.92 -0.44
CA GLN A 55 -0.38 -5.81 -0.37
C GLN A 55 0.55 -5.38 0.79
N GLU A 56 0.65 -4.06 0.99
CA GLU A 56 1.26 -3.40 2.14
C GLU A 56 0.64 -3.81 3.49
N ASP A 57 -0.69 -3.72 3.67
CA ASP A 57 -1.36 -4.17 4.90
C ASP A 57 -1.08 -5.65 5.21
N THR A 58 -1.05 -6.49 4.17
CA THR A 58 -0.70 -7.90 4.31
C THR A 58 0.75 -8.07 4.78
N LEU A 59 1.69 -7.32 4.20
CA LEU A 59 3.10 -7.31 4.60
C LEU A 59 3.29 -6.81 6.03
N VAL A 60 2.63 -5.72 6.41
CA VAL A 60 2.65 -5.18 7.77
C VAL A 60 2.13 -6.22 8.77
N ASN A 61 1.04 -6.92 8.43
CA ASN A 61 0.50 -7.98 9.26
C ASN A 61 1.47 -9.17 9.38
N VAL A 62 2.07 -9.63 8.28
CA VAL A 62 3.08 -10.70 8.30
C VAL A 62 4.29 -10.30 9.14
N TYR A 63 4.80 -9.07 8.99
CA TYR A 63 5.90 -8.56 9.79
C TYR A 63 5.56 -8.54 11.29
N SER A 64 4.37 -8.09 11.66
CA SER A 64 3.89 -8.12 13.05
C SER A 64 3.82 -9.55 13.63
N ILE A 65 3.36 -10.52 12.83
CA ILE A 65 3.35 -11.94 13.21
C ILE A 65 4.78 -12.45 13.43
N LEU A 66 5.71 -12.15 12.52
CA LEU A 66 7.11 -12.58 12.64
C LEU A 66 7.79 -11.97 13.87
N GLN A 67 7.53 -10.70 14.18
CA GLN A 67 8.05 -10.04 15.38
C GLN A 67 7.50 -10.66 16.66
N SER A 68 6.18 -10.91 16.70
CA SER A 68 5.54 -11.58 17.84
C SER A 68 6.05 -13.01 18.03
N ALA A 69 6.26 -13.74 16.93
CA ALA A 69 6.83 -15.07 16.95
C ALA A 69 8.28 -15.07 17.45
N ALA A 70 9.10 -14.11 17.00
CA ALA A 70 10.48 -13.96 17.44
C ALA A 70 10.54 -13.69 18.95
N ALA A 71 9.77 -12.72 19.45
CA ALA A 71 9.70 -12.43 20.88
C ALA A 71 9.30 -13.66 21.71
N THR A 72 8.29 -14.40 21.24
CA THR A 72 7.84 -15.64 21.89
C THR A 72 8.91 -16.72 21.88
N ALA A 73 9.63 -16.88 20.76
CA ALA A 73 10.67 -17.89 20.61
C ALA A 73 11.92 -17.54 21.45
N TYR A 74 12.30 -16.26 21.53
CA TYR A 74 13.37 -15.79 22.40
C TYR A 74 13.04 -16.01 23.88
N GLU A 75 11.86 -15.58 24.33
CA GLU A 75 11.39 -15.81 25.70
C GLU A 75 11.36 -17.32 26.01
N ASN A 76 10.91 -18.16 25.07
CA ASN A 76 10.92 -19.60 25.25
C ASN A 76 12.34 -20.19 25.33
N ALA A 77 13.27 -19.69 24.50
CA ALA A 77 14.66 -20.14 24.50
C ALA A 77 15.40 -19.73 25.78
N ASP A 78 15.13 -18.55 26.31
CA ASP A 78 15.74 -18.04 27.53
C ASP A 78 15.28 -18.82 28.77
N ASN A 79 14.04 -19.31 28.76
CA ASN A 79 13.49 -20.18 29.80
C ASN A 79 13.93 -21.66 29.66
N GLN A 80 14.81 -21.99 28.71
CA GLN A 80 15.28 -23.35 28.48
C GLN A 80 16.80 -23.49 28.59
N ILE A 81 17.26 -24.75 28.70
CA ILE A 81 18.69 -25.07 28.85
C ILE A 81 19.03 -26.28 27.97
N GLY A 82 20.31 -26.43 27.64
CA GLY A 82 20.84 -27.62 26.94
C GLY A 82 20.27 -27.81 25.54
N SER A 83 19.85 -29.02 25.22
CA SER A 83 19.33 -29.39 23.88
C SER A 83 18.04 -28.64 23.53
N ASN A 84 17.14 -28.46 24.50
CA ASN A 84 15.84 -27.86 24.23
C ASN A 84 16.00 -26.37 23.91
N ARG A 85 16.92 -25.66 24.59
CA ARG A 85 17.33 -24.31 24.21
C ARG A 85 17.87 -24.24 22.78
N LYS A 86 18.67 -25.21 22.34
CA LYS A 86 19.18 -25.25 20.95
C LYS A 86 18.04 -25.40 19.93
N VAL A 87 17.02 -26.20 20.24
CA VAL A 87 15.83 -26.35 19.39
C VAL A 87 15.04 -25.04 19.35
N ALA A 88 14.81 -24.38 20.48
CA ALA A 88 14.14 -23.08 20.54
C ALA A 88 14.90 -22.00 19.75
N MET A 89 16.23 -21.94 19.89
CA MET A 89 17.08 -21.07 19.06
C MET A 89 17.01 -21.43 17.56
N GLY A 90 16.78 -22.71 17.22
CA GLY A 90 16.50 -23.12 15.85
C GLY A 90 15.22 -22.50 15.30
N VAL A 91 14.17 -22.38 16.11
CA VAL A 91 12.93 -21.70 15.73
C VAL A 91 13.17 -20.20 15.48
N VAL A 92 13.93 -19.54 16.36
CA VAL A 92 14.36 -18.14 16.16
C VAL A 92 15.03 -17.99 14.80
N HIS A 93 15.98 -18.88 14.48
CA HIS A 93 16.69 -18.82 13.21
C HIS A 93 15.77 -19.03 12.00
N LEU A 94 14.77 -19.90 12.08
CA LEU A 94 13.76 -20.06 11.02
C LEU A 94 12.93 -18.79 10.80
N ILE A 95 12.64 -18.05 11.87
CA ILE A 95 11.91 -16.78 11.79
C ILE A 95 12.77 -15.72 11.09
N GLU A 96 14.05 -15.63 11.42
CA GLU A 96 15.01 -14.72 10.75
C GLU A 96 15.12 -15.04 9.25
N LEU A 97 15.19 -16.32 8.88
CA LEU A 97 15.20 -16.75 7.48
C LEU A 97 13.91 -16.37 6.74
N ALA A 98 12.75 -16.43 7.42
CA ALA A 98 11.49 -15.99 6.84
C ALA A 98 11.47 -14.47 6.60
N GLN A 99 12.03 -13.68 7.51
CA GLN A 99 12.20 -12.23 7.33
C GLN A 99 13.09 -11.92 6.12
N LEU A 100 14.27 -12.55 6.01
CA LEU A 100 15.17 -12.37 4.86
C LEU A 100 14.52 -12.72 3.52
N LYS A 101 13.68 -13.77 3.48
CA LYS A 101 12.91 -14.12 2.28
C LYS A 101 11.85 -13.07 1.94
N MET A 102 11.18 -12.52 2.94
CA MET A 102 10.22 -11.43 2.74
C MET A 102 10.93 -10.20 2.16
N ASP A 103 12.06 -9.79 2.74
CA ASP A 103 12.85 -8.65 2.28
C ASP A 103 13.32 -8.87 0.83
N SER A 104 13.80 -10.07 0.48
CA SER A 104 14.20 -10.40 -0.89
C SER A 104 13.04 -10.32 -1.90
N VAL A 105 11.81 -10.64 -1.49
CA VAL A 105 10.63 -10.51 -2.36
C VAL A 105 10.28 -9.04 -2.56
N LEU A 106 10.39 -8.22 -1.52
CA LEU A 106 10.16 -6.77 -1.60
C LEU A 106 11.18 -6.09 -2.53
N ASP A 107 12.46 -6.44 -2.39
CA ASP A 107 13.52 -5.90 -3.25
C ASP A 107 13.34 -6.29 -4.72
N GLY A 108 12.87 -7.52 -4.98
CA GLY A 108 12.57 -7.99 -6.34
C GLY A 108 11.39 -7.28 -7.00
N GLN A 109 10.43 -6.79 -6.21
CA GLN A 109 9.24 -6.11 -6.73
C GLN A 109 9.49 -4.62 -7.05
N ALA A 110 10.44 -3.98 -6.37
CA ALA A 110 10.84 -2.59 -6.61
C ALA A 110 11.49 -2.36 -8.00
N VAL A 111 12.10 -3.40 -8.58
CA VAL A 111 12.79 -3.31 -9.88
C VAL A 111 11.84 -3.39 -11.09
N SER A 112 10.62 -3.91 -10.91
CA SER A 112 9.70 -4.19 -12.02
C SER A 112 8.80 -3.02 -12.44
N VAL A 113 8.93 -1.83 -11.85
CA VAL A 113 8.03 -0.67 -12.09
C VAL A 113 8.57 0.30 -13.17
N ASN A 114 9.71 0.00 -13.81
CA ASN A 114 10.31 0.84 -14.85
C ASN A 114 10.43 0.12 -16.22
N GLY A 115 9.30 -0.31 -16.78
CA GLY A 115 9.22 -0.91 -18.13
C GLY A 115 8.14 -0.26 -18.97
#